data_AF-A0A9P8HJG7-F1
#
_entry.id   AF-A0A9P8HJG7-F1
#
_cell.length_a   1.000
_cell.length_b   1.000
_cell.length_c   1.000
_cell.angle_alpha   90.00
_cell.angle_beta   90.00
_cell.angle_gamma   90.00
#
_symmetry.space_group_name_H-M   'P 1'
#
loop_
_entity.id
_entity.type
_entity.pdbx_description
1 polymer ?
#
loop_
_entity_poly.entity_id
_entity_poly.type
_entity_poly.pdbx_seq_one_letter_code
_entity_poly.pdbx_strand_id
1 'polypeptide(L)'
;MRALTSVVVVGALSSPALSAALSPLQLRAVAGQAVSSFQFKYLGSGQDWYRIGEVNLPQRFEQVLALKPDLAELITWNDAGEGHYIGNFFQEQIAGSTIGDYANGFDHTGWQQLVTPFIKAYKSGATSGSQILPPGSTPVGSLWYRTLLKSASCSPSIQNYQQGQDTVNYAVLLPSSGYTIKVFSNNKQIGSFAGSAGLNYGAVPGLSVGSGQFIQVVNSAGSVVASATGTKQVSAQSSNATCNWNYEVVGLS
;
A
#
# COMPACT_ATOMS: atom_id res chain seq x y z
N MET A 1 -3.08 -26.77 0.19
CA MET A 1 -3.47 -25.37 0.43
C MET A 1 -3.09 -24.98 1.85
N ARG A 2 -2.10 -24.11 2.02
CA ARG A 2 -1.89 -23.44 3.32
C ARG A 2 -2.80 -22.22 3.38
N ALA A 3 -3.35 -21.92 4.55
CA ALA A 3 -4.36 -20.88 4.74
C ALA A 3 -3.80 -19.49 4.45
N LEU A 4 -4.63 -18.63 3.86
CA LEU A 4 -4.41 -17.19 3.78
C LEU A 4 -4.32 -16.65 5.21
N THR A 5 -3.29 -15.86 5.50
CA THR A 5 -3.11 -15.27 6.83
C THR A 5 -3.46 -13.78 6.76
N SER A 6 -4.41 -13.34 7.58
CA SER A 6 -4.68 -11.92 7.83
C SER A 6 -4.01 -11.47 9.13
N VAL A 7 -3.70 -10.18 9.25
CA VAL A 7 -3.22 -9.59 10.50
C VAL A 7 -4.37 -8.83 11.15
N VAL A 8 -4.88 -9.33 12.28
CA VAL A 8 -5.90 -8.63 13.08
C VAL A 8 -5.20 -7.75 14.12
N VAL A 9 -5.50 -6.46 14.09
CA VAL A 9 -4.97 -5.46 15.01
C VAL A 9 -6.08 -5.07 15.98
N VAL A 10 -5.87 -5.38 17.26
CA VAL A 10 -6.80 -5.07 18.34
C VAL A 10 -6.51 -3.67 18.88
N GLY A 11 -7.53 -2.82 18.91
CA GLY A 11 -7.47 -1.50 19.55
C GLY A 11 -7.46 -1.63 21.07
N ALA A 12 -6.90 -0.65 21.77
CA ALA A 12 -7.01 -0.64 23.23
C ALA A 12 -8.47 -0.37 23.63
N LEU A 13 -9.07 -1.27 24.41
CA LEU A 13 -10.33 -1.01 25.12
C LEU A 13 -10.05 -0.02 26.27
N SER A 14 -9.82 1.25 25.97
CA SER A 14 -9.63 2.28 27.00
C SER A 14 -10.95 2.99 27.29
N SER A 15 -11.56 2.64 28.43
CA SER A 15 -12.53 3.50 29.10
C SER A 15 -12.36 3.36 30.62
N PRO A 16 -11.59 4.25 31.27
CA PRO A 16 -11.65 4.40 32.72
C PRO A 16 -12.75 5.42 33.05
N ALA A 17 -14.00 5.07 32.75
CA ALA A 17 -15.15 5.87 33.16
C ALA A 17 -16.39 4.98 33.22
N LEU A 18 -16.46 4.12 34.24
CA LEU A 18 -17.72 3.75 34.90
C LEU A 18 -17.41 2.99 36.20
N SER A 19 -17.06 3.71 37.25
CA SER A 19 -17.37 3.23 38.61
C SER A 19 -18.75 3.76 38.96
N ALA A 20 -19.78 2.97 38.64
CA ALA A 20 -21.04 2.84 39.36
C ALA A 20 -22.10 2.20 38.45
N ALA A 21 -22.80 1.21 39.02
CA ALA A 21 -23.97 0.50 38.49
C ALA A 21 -23.70 -0.54 37.38
N LEU A 22 -23.52 -1.78 37.81
CA LEU A 22 -23.75 -2.97 37.00
C LEU A 22 -25.19 -2.96 36.44
N SER A 23 -25.32 -3.07 35.12
CA SER A 23 -26.54 -3.50 34.41
C SER A 23 -26.13 -4.64 33.44
N PRO A 24 -27.05 -5.57 33.10
CA PRO A 24 -26.68 -6.89 32.59
C PRO A 24 -26.08 -6.80 31.18
N LEU A 25 -25.04 -7.60 30.92
CA LEU A 25 -24.35 -7.82 29.62
C LEU A 25 -24.94 -7.00 28.44
N GLN A 26 -24.49 -5.76 28.29
CA GLN A 26 -24.53 -5.14 26.96
C GLN A 26 -23.46 -5.82 26.13
N LEU A 27 -23.91 -6.72 25.25
CA LEU A 27 -23.09 -7.23 24.15
C LEU A 27 -22.65 -6.01 23.34
N ARG A 28 -21.48 -5.46 23.64
CA ARG A 28 -20.86 -4.45 22.79
C ARG A 28 -20.57 -5.15 21.46
N ALA A 29 -21.29 -4.74 20.41
CA ALA A 29 -20.97 -5.17 19.06
C ALA A 29 -19.54 -4.71 18.77
N VAL A 30 -18.65 -5.66 18.50
CA VAL A 30 -17.27 -5.38 18.12
C VAL A 30 -17.29 -4.88 16.67
N ALA A 31 -16.98 -3.61 16.45
CA ALA A 31 -16.89 -3.04 15.12
C ALA A 31 -15.51 -3.36 14.51
N GLY A 32 -15.50 -3.97 13.33
CA GLY A 32 -14.28 -4.33 12.60
C GLY A 32 -14.18 -3.60 11.25
N GLN A 33 -12.98 -3.15 10.90
CA GLN A 33 -12.71 -2.53 9.59
C GLN A 33 -11.58 -3.27 8.86
N ALA A 34 -11.88 -3.80 7.68
CA ALA A 34 -10.87 -4.40 6.81
C ALA A 34 -10.08 -3.32 6.05
N VAL A 35 -8.78 -3.56 5.90
CA VAL A 35 -7.79 -2.71 5.22
C VAL A 35 -7.03 -3.59 4.22
N SER A 36 -6.98 -3.15 2.97
CA SER A 36 -6.20 -3.78 1.90
C SER A 36 -5.63 -2.69 0.99
N SER A 37 -4.50 -2.97 0.33
CA SER A 37 -3.83 -2.02 -0.55
C SER A 37 -4.50 -1.89 -1.91
N PHE A 38 -4.80 -3.02 -2.55
CA PHE A 38 -5.46 -3.13 -3.85
C PHE A 38 -6.02 -4.53 -4.04
N GLN A 39 -6.40 -4.93 -5.25
CA GLN A 39 -6.54 -6.34 -5.59
C GLN A 39 -6.19 -6.53 -7.06
N PHE A 40 -5.36 -7.51 -7.37
CA PHE A 40 -5.15 -7.97 -8.75
C PHE A 40 -5.03 -9.48 -8.78
N LYS A 41 -5.86 -10.12 -9.60
CA LYS A 41 -5.76 -11.54 -9.90
C LYS A 41 -5.92 -11.78 -11.39
N TYR A 42 -5.21 -12.78 -11.91
CA TYR A 42 -5.22 -13.18 -13.32
C TYR A 42 -5.29 -14.71 -13.41
N LEU A 43 -6.46 -15.26 -13.04
CA LEU A 43 -6.67 -16.70 -12.88
C LEU A 43 -7.37 -17.33 -14.09
N GLY A 44 -7.63 -16.57 -15.15
CA GLY A 44 -8.29 -17.01 -16.36
C GLY A 44 -9.78 -16.63 -16.42
N SER A 45 -10.50 -17.26 -17.35
CA SER A 45 -11.85 -16.84 -17.77
C SER A 45 -12.80 -16.53 -16.60
N GLY A 46 -13.27 -15.27 -16.54
CA GLY A 46 -14.18 -14.75 -15.51
C GLY A 46 -13.55 -14.44 -14.15
N GLN A 47 -12.26 -14.72 -13.98
CA GLN A 47 -11.53 -14.58 -12.71
C GLN A 47 -10.39 -13.55 -12.78
N ASP A 48 -10.23 -12.83 -13.88
CA ASP A 48 -9.28 -11.73 -14.02
C ASP A 48 -9.90 -10.43 -13.49
N TRP A 49 -9.37 -9.89 -12.40
CA TRP A 49 -9.95 -8.73 -11.72
C TRP A 49 -8.88 -7.73 -11.29
N TYR A 50 -9.25 -6.45 -11.39
CA TYR A 50 -8.52 -5.35 -10.79
C TYR A 50 -9.43 -4.58 -9.84
N ARG A 51 -8.96 -4.28 -8.64
CA ARG A 51 -9.56 -3.28 -7.74
C ARG A 51 -8.52 -2.20 -7.50
N ILE A 52 -8.98 -0.96 -7.62
CA ILE A 52 -8.17 0.25 -7.52
C ILE A 52 -7.28 0.23 -6.27
N GLY A 53 -6.05 0.76 -6.41
CA GLY A 53 -4.98 0.50 -5.46
C GLY A 53 -3.99 1.63 -5.26
N GLU A 54 -4.12 2.70 -6.05
CA GLU A 54 -3.14 3.76 -6.18
C GLU A 54 -2.81 4.41 -4.84
N VAL A 55 -3.81 4.83 -4.06
CA VAL A 55 -3.61 5.39 -2.71
C VAL A 55 -4.56 4.79 -1.67
N ASN A 56 -5.16 3.64 -1.99
CA ASN A 56 -6.15 3.01 -1.12
C ASN A 56 -5.57 2.64 0.25
N LEU A 57 -4.35 2.10 0.32
CA LEU A 57 -3.72 1.74 1.60
C LEU A 57 -3.64 2.92 2.60
N PRO A 58 -2.98 4.05 2.28
CA PRO A 58 -2.91 5.19 3.19
C PRO A 58 -4.27 5.84 3.45
N GLN A 59 -5.18 5.89 2.46
CA GLN A 59 -6.54 6.40 2.67
C GLN A 59 -7.31 5.56 3.69
N ARG A 60 -7.17 4.22 3.64
CA ARG A 60 -7.82 3.32 4.59
C ARG A 60 -7.25 3.47 5.99
N PHE A 61 -5.96 3.77 6.14
CA PHE A 61 -5.40 4.09 7.45
C PHE A 61 -6.11 5.29 8.09
N GLU A 62 -6.27 6.39 7.35
CA GLU A 62 -6.96 7.57 7.87
C GLU A 62 -8.43 7.27 8.22
N GLN A 63 -9.12 6.50 7.38
CA GLN A 63 -10.50 6.07 7.66
C GLN A 63 -10.60 5.23 8.93
N VAL A 64 -9.68 4.28 9.14
CA VAL A 64 -9.65 3.47 10.37
C VAL A 64 -9.39 4.36 11.59
N LEU A 65 -8.43 5.28 11.53
CA LEU A 65 -8.16 6.18 12.65
C LEU A 65 -9.33 7.13 12.96
N ALA A 66 -10.06 7.57 11.93
CA ALA A 66 -11.23 8.42 12.08
C ALA A 66 -12.42 7.65 12.70
N LEU A 67 -12.66 6.43 12.25
CA LEU A 67 -13.76 5.58 12.72
C LEU A 67 -13.50 5.00 14.12
N LYS A 68 -12.24 4.77 14.48
CA LYS A 68 -11.83 4.12 15.74
C LYS A 68 -12.56 2.81 16.00
N PRO A 69 -12.51 1.84 15.06
CA PRO A 69 -13.11 0.53 15.30
C PRO A 69 -12.40 -0.17 16.48
N ASP A 70 -13.04 -1.20 17.04
CA ASP A 70 -12.40 -2.05 18.05
C ASP A 70 -11.30 -2.91 17.41
N LEU A 71 -11.52 -3.34 16.16
CA LEU A 71 -10.61 -4.17 15.37
C LEU A 71 -10.32 -3.56 13.99
N ALA A 72 -9.07 -3.66 13.57
CA ALA A 72 -8.68 -3.44 12.18
C ALA A 72 -8.06 -4.72 11.62
N GLU A 73 -8.52 -5.22 10.47
CA GLU A 73 -7.97 -6.40 9.81
C GLU A 73 -7.19 -5.98 8.57
N LEU A 74 -5.88 -6.24 8.56
CA LEU A 74 -5.06 -6.07 7.37
C LEU A 74 -5.08 -7.35 6.54
N ILE A 75 -5.64 -7.23 5.34
CA ILE A 75 -5.86 -8.30 4.36
C ILE A 75 -4.92 -8.01 3.18
N THR A 76 -3.88 -8.81 2.93
CA THR A 76 -3.44 -10.02 3.67
C THR A 76 -1.94 -9.99 3.99
N TRP A 77 -1.47 -10.97 4.75
CA TRP A 77 -0.04 -11.22 4.93
C TRP A 77 0.61 -11.85 3.69
N ASN A 78 -0.03 -12.83 3.04
CA ASN A 78 0.64 -13.69 2.04
C ASN A 78 -0.24 -14.18 0.88
N ASP A 79 -1.31 -13.49 0.53
CA ASP A 79 -2.15 -13.83 -0.63
C ASP A 79 -1.53 -13.37 -1.96
N ALA A 80 -0.55 -14.11 -2.46
CA ALA A 80 0.06 -13.88 -3.77
C ALA A 80 -0.94 -14.00 -4.93
N GLY A 81 -2.00 -14.80 -4.76
CA GLY A 81 -3.01 -15.04 -5.79
C GLY A 81 -3.84 -13.80 -6.12
N GLU A 82 -4.02 -12.90 -5.15
CA GLU A 82 -4.81 -11.67 -5.33
C GLU A 82 -3.97 -10.39 -5.21
N GLY A 83 -2.65 -10.54 -5.11
CA GLY A 83 -1.67 -9.45 -5.21
C GLY A 83 -1.66 -8.47 -4.04
N HIS A 84 -2.60 -8.54 -3.10
CA HIS A 84 -2.74 -7.57 -2.00
C HIS A 84 -2.05 -7.96 -0.69
N TYR A 85 -0.97 -8.74 -0.79
CA TYR A 85 -0.19 -9.15 0.37
C TYR A 85 0.77 -8.04 0.81
N ILE A 86 1.13 -8.02 2.09
CA ILE A 86 2.11 -7.07 2.66
C ILE A 86 3.33 -7.78 3.27
N GLY A 87 3.31 -9.11 3.34
CA GLY A 87 4.35 -9.97 3.88
C GLY A 87 5.06 -10.79 2.81
N ASN A 88 5.83 -11.78 3.25
CA ASN A 88 6.37 -12.78 2.34
C ASN A 88 5.29 -13.83 2.05
N PHE A 89 5.29 -14.36 0.82
CA PHE A 89 4.54 -15.57 0.48
C PHE A 89 5.50 -16.73 0.17
N PHE A 90 4.99 -17.95 0.26
CA PHE A 90 5.78 -19.15 0.04
C PHE A 90 5.83 -19.49 -1.46
N GLN A 91 6.99 -19.87 -2.00
CA GLN A 91 7.12 -20.19 -3.42
C GLN A 91 6.25 -21.38 -3.82
N GLU A 92 6.07 -22.34 -2.92
CA GLU A 92 5.20 -23.50 -3.08
C GLU A 92 3.72 -23.11 -3.26
N GLN A 93 3.33 -21.91 -2.83
CA GLN A 93 1.98 -21.38 -3.00
C GLN A 93 1.69 -20.99 -4.46
N ILE A 94 2.73 -20.71 -5.25
CA ILE A 94 2.61 -20.27 -6.65
C ILE A 94 3.21 -21.27 -7.66
N ALA A 95 4.03 -22.21 -7.20
CA ALA A 95 4.71 -23.18 -8.05
C ALA A 95 3.72 -24.03 -8.89
N GLY A 96 3.95 -24.09 -10.20
CA GLY A 96 3.11 -24.87 -11.13
C GLY A 96 1.71 -24.29 -11.38
N SER A 97 1.45 -23.05 -10.95
CA SER A 97 0.19 -22.34 -11.16
C SER A 97 0.39 -21.09 -12.01
N THR A 98 -0.70 -20.59 -12.61
CA THR A 98 -0.71 -19.29 -13.31
C THR A 98 -0.43 -18.10 -12.38
N ILE A 99 -0.57 -18.28 -11.06
CA ILE A 99 -0.22 -17.25 -10.06
C ILE A 99 1.26 -16.89 -10.18
N GLY A 100 2.10 -17.88 -10.47
CA GLY A 100 3.54 -17.66 -10.66
C GLY A 100 3.85 -16.68 -11.79
N ASP A 101 3.00 -16.58 -12.81
CA ASP A 101 3.23 -15.70 -13.97
C ASP A 101 3.11 -14.21 -13.63
N TYR A 102 2.39 -13.87 -12.54
CA TYR A 102 2.21 -12.48 -12.11
C TYR A 102 2.68 -12.14 -10.70
N ALA A 103 2.83 -13.13 -9.81
CA ALA A 103 3.31 -12.91 -8.46
C ALA A 103 4.83 -13.15 -8.33
N ASN A 104 5.42 -14.02 -9.16
CA ASN A 104 6.83 -14.36 -9.00
C ASN A 104 7.73 -13.14 -9.25
N GLY A 105 8.66 -12.90 -8.33
CA GLY A 105 9.57 -11.76 -8.37
C GLY A 105 8.94 -10.42 -7.97
N PHE A 106 7.67 -10.36 -7.55
CA PHE A 106 7.08 -9.18 -6.94
C PHE A 106 7.18 -9.27 -5.41
N ASP A 107 7.74 -8.24 -4.81
CA ASP A 107 7.88 -8.11 -3.36
C ASP A 107 7.04 -6.92 -2.88
N HIS A 108 6.13 -7.16 -1.93
CA HIS A 108 5.25 -6.14 -1.36
C HIS A 108 5.61 -5.75 0.07
N THR A 109 6.70 -6.30 0.61
CA THR A 109 7.18 -5.99 1.97
C THR A 109 7.53 -4.52 2.16
N GLY A 110 7.76 -3.77 1.06
CA GLY A 110 7.94 -2.32 1.11
C GLY A 110 6.82 -1.60 1.85
N TRP A 111 5.56 -2.05 1.75
CA TRP A 111 4.42 -1.47 2.48
C TRP A 111 4.49 -1.65 4.00
N GLN A 112 5.32 -2.56 4.52
CA GLN A 112 5.49 -2.73 5.98
C GLN A 112 6.08 -1.48 6.65
N GLN A 113 6.81 -0.64 5.90
CA GLN A 113 7.28 0.65 6.38
C GLN A 113 6.13 1.61 6.75
N LEU A 114 4.94 1.41 6.18
CA LEU A 114 3.73 2.18 6.47
C LEU A 114 2.84 1.48 7.50
N VAL A 115 2.68 0.16 7.35
CA VAL A 115 1.83 -0.66 8.21
C VAL A 115 2.32 -0.65 9.65
N THR A 116 3.63 -0.80 9.88
CA THR A 116 4.19 -0.89 11.24
C THR A 116 3.92 0.39 12.05
N PRO A 117 4.20 1.61 11.52
CA PRO A 117 3.84 2.85 12.19
C PRO A 117 2.34 3.09 12.32
N PHE A 118 1.54 2.70 11.31
CA PHE A 118 0.07 2.77 11.41
C PHE A 118 -0.46 1.94 12.59
N ILE A 119 0.00 0.70 12.76
CA ILE A 119 -0.39 -0.16 13.89
C ILE A 119 -0.06 0.51 15.22
N LYS A 120 1.12 1.13 15.33
CA LYS A 120 1.52 1.89 16.53
C LYS A 120 0.56 3.06 16.78
N ALA A 121 0.29 3.87 15.76
CA ALA A 121 -0.61 5.02 15.86
C ALA A 121 -2.05 4.60 16.25
N TYR A 122 -2.60 3.57 15.60
CA TYR A 122 -3.90 3.00 15.91
C TYR A 122 -4.00 2.54 17.38
N LYS A 123 -3.02 1.76 17.85
CA LYS A 123 -2.97 1.30 19.25
C LYS A 123 -2.81 2.45 20.25
N SER A 124 -2.20 3.55 19.85
CA SER A 124 -2.07 4.78 20.65
C SER A 124 -3.29 5.70 20.58
N GLY A 125 -4.36 5.31 19.86
CA GLY A 125 -5.59 6.11 19.76
C GLY A 125 -5.47 7.33 18.85
N ALA A 126 -4.56 7.30 17.87
CA ALA A 126 -4.47 8.33 16.84
C ALA A 126 -5.80 8.51 16.10
N THR A 127 -6.06 9.72 15.64
CA THR A 127 -7.34 10.09 14.99
C THR A 127 -7.16 10.60 13.56
N SER A 128 -5.92 10.74 13.10
CA SER A 128 -5.61 11.22 11.75
C SER A 128 -4.23 10.76 11.27
N GLY A 129 -3.99 10.85 9.96
CA GLY A 129 -2.70 10.52 9.35
C GLY A 129 -1.51 11.33 9.87
N SER A 130 -1.74 12.56 10.35
CA SER A 130 -0.68 13.42 10.91
C SER A 130 -0.01 12.83 12.16
N GLN A 131 -0.67 11.88 12.83
CA GLN A 131 -0.16 11.18 14.02
C GLN A 131 0.50 9.83 13.69
N ILE A 132 0.52 9.42 12.42
CA ILE A 132 1.27 8.27 11.94
C ILE A 132 2.70 8.71 11.68
N LEU A 133 3.54 8.65 12.72
CA LEU A 133 4.91 9.14 12.68
C LEU A 133 5.92 8.02 12.38
N PRO A 134 7.06 8.32 11.73
CA PRO A 134 8.13 7.34 11.58
C PRO A 134 8.63 6.81 12.94
N PRO A 135 9.23 5.60 13.00
CA PRO A 135 9.76 5.04 14.25
C PRO A 135 10.88 5.87 14.91
N GLY A 136 11.55 6.73 14.13
CA GLY A 136 12.63 7.61 14.56
C GLY A 136 12.62 8.94 13.80
N SER A 137 13.78 9.57 13.63
CA SER A 137 13.92 10.88 12.96
C SER A 137 14.15 10.79 11.44
N THR A 138 14.18 9.59 10.87
CA THR A 138 14.37 9.39 9.43
C THR A 138 13.01 9.15 8.76
N PRO A 139 12.75 9.76 7.59
CA PRO A 139 11.59 9.41 6.77
C PRO A 139 11.54 7.92 6.46
N VAL A 140 10.36 7.31 6.59
CA VAL A 140 10.09 5.93 6.13
C VAL A 140 8.87 5.92 5.24
N GLY A 141 8.74 4.95 4.35
CA GLY A 141 7.64 4.95 3.40
C GLY A 141 7.84 3.97 2.25
N SER A 142 7.00 4.11 1.23
CA SER A 142 7.02 3.22 0.08
C SER A 142 6.63 3.97 -1.19
N LEU A 143 7.18 3.49 -2.29
CA LEU A 143 6.81 3.77 -3.67
C LEU A 143 6.12 2.54 -4.25
N TRP A 144 5.10 2.74 -5.08
CA TRP A 144 4.57 1.66 -5.91
C TRP A 144 3.96 2.13 -7.23
N TYR A 145 3.98 1.26 -8.23
CA TYR A 145 3.46 1.50 -9.58
C TYR A 145 3.21 0.19 -10.32
N ARG A 146 2.41 0.22 -11.39
CA ARG A 146 2.22 -0.95 -12.27
C ARG A 146 3.35 -1.07 -13.26
N THR A 147 3.76 -2.29 -13.57
CA THR A 147 4.76 -2.56 -14.61
C THR A 147 4.19 -2.58 -16.03
N LEU A 148 2.88 -2.41 -16.17
CA LEU A 148 2.18 -2.40 -17.45
C LEU A 148 1.23 -1.20 -17.50
N LEU A 149 1.29 -0.43 -18.58
CA LEU A 149 0.38 0.70 -18.77
C LEU A 149 -1.07 0.25 -18.93
N LYS A 150 -2.00 1.11 -18.52
CA LYS A 150 -3.46 0.90 -18.70
C LYS A 150 -3.84 0.65 -20.16
N SER A 151 -3.10 1.27 -21.07
CA SER A 151 -3.33 1.21 -22.51
C SER A 151 -2.78 -0.06 -23.18
N ALA A 152 -2.27 -1.02 -22.42
CA ALA A 152 -1.86 -2.30 -22.98
C ALA A 152 -3.05 -3.01 -23.64
N SER A 153 -2.80 -3.65 -24.78
CA SER A 153 -3.84 -4.30 -25.59
C SER A 153 -4.56 -5.44 -24.86
N CYS A 154 -3.90 -6.06 -23.88
CA CYS A 154 -4.49 -7.09 -23.03
C CYS A 154 -5.39 -6.54 -21.92
N SER A 155 -5.29 -5.26 -21.54
CA SER A 155 -5.99 -4.72 -20.36
C SER A 155 -7.51 -4.93 -20.37
N PRO A 156 -8.21 -4.85 -21.53
CA PRO A 156 -9.64 -5.16 -21.59
C PRO A 156 -10.04 -6.59 -21.18
N SER A 157 -9.09 -7.54 -21.05
CA SER A 157 -9.40 -8.87 -20.51
C SER A 157 -9.61 -8.86 -19.00
N ILE A 158 -9.10 -7.85 -18.29
CA ILE A 158 -9.20 -7.71 -16.83
C ILE A 158 -10.47 -6.96 -16.47
N GLN A 159 -11.30 -7.53 -15.60
CA GLN A 159 -12.48 -6.84 -15.07
C GLN A 159 -12.07 -5.59 -14.29
N ASN A 160 -12.81 -4.48 -14.50
CA ASN A 160 -12.58 -3.16 -13.91
C ASN A 160 -11.23 -2.50 -14.24
N TYR A 161 -10.54 -2.91 -15.31
CA TYR A 161 -9.27 -2.29 -15.72
C TYR A 161 -9.40 -0.75 -15.90
N GLN A 162 -10.58 -0.26 -16.27
CA GLN A 162 -10.85 1.17 -16.46
C GLN A 162 -10.65 2.00 -15.19
N GLN A 163 -10.69 1.39 -14.00
CA GLN A 163 -10.47 2.07 -12.72
C GLN A 163 -8.99 2.39 -12.45
N GLY A 164 -8.07 1.63 -13.07
CA GLY A 164 -6.65 1.82 -12.83
C GLY A 164 -6.11 3.09 -13.48
N GLN A 165 -5.05 3.63 -12.88
CA GLN A 165 -4.41 4.88 -13.32
C GLN A 165 -2.91 4.67 -13.58
N ASP A 166 -2.39 5.36 -14.58
CA ASP A 166 -0.96 5.34 -14.90
C ASP A 166 -0.23 6.39 -14.04
N THR A 167 -0.01 6.01 -12.79
CA THR A 167 0.56 6.85 -11.73
C THR A 167 1.78 6.22 -11.10
N VAL A 168 2.68 7.08 -10.62
CA VAL A 168 3.69 6.73 -9.61
C VAL A 168 3.09 7.08 -8.26
N ASN A 169 2.89 6.08 -7.41
CA ASN A 169 2.23 6.24 -6.12
C ASN A 169 3.25 6.24 -5.00
N TYR A 170 2.99 7.01 -3.95
CA TYR A 170 3.82 7.00 -2.77
C TYR A 170 3.01 7.19 -1.50
N ALA A 171 3.59 6.73 -0.40
CA ALA A 171 3.28 7.21 0.94
C ALA A 171 4.58 7.31 1.74
N VAL A 172 4.75 8.40 2.47
CA VAL A 172 5.94 8.73 3.26
C VAL A 172 5.50 9.30 4.60
N LEU A 173 6.10 8.78 5.66
CA LEU A 173 5.95 9.28 7.03
C LEU A 173 7.11 10.21 7.33
N LEU A 174 6.82 11.48 7.57
CA LEU A 174 7.84 12.49 7.88
C LEU A 174 7.84 12.81 9.37
N PRO A 175 9.02 13.00 10.00
CA PRO A 175 9.10 13.31 11.43
C PRO A 175 8.65 14.75 11.73
N SER A 176 8.73 15.65 10.75
CA SER A 176 8.36 17.07 10.86
C SER A 176 8.01 17.64 9.48
N SER A 177 7.62 18.91 9.42
CA SER A 177 7.63 19.69 8.18
C SER A 177 9.06 19.99 7.71
N GLY A 178 9.21 20.61 6.54
CA GLY A 178 10.50 21.03 6.00
C GLY A 178 11.15 20.01 5.05
N TYR A 179 10.40 18.98 4.66
CA TYR A 179 10.79 18.04 3.61
C TYR A 179 10.03 18.32 2.32
N THR A 180 10.61 17.93 1.20
CA THR A 180 9.97 17.91 -0.12
C THR A 180 10.03 16.50 -0.68
N ILE A 181 8.90 15.98 -1.16
CA ILE A 181 8.80 14.67 -1.82
C ILE A 181 8.80 14.91 -3.33
N LYS A 182 9.84 14.47 -4.01
CA LYS A 182 9.96 14.54 -5.48
C LYS A 182 9.66 13.18 -6.07
N VAL A 183 8.88 13.17 -7.14
CA VAL A 183 8.39 11.94 -7.79
C VAL A 183 8.84 11.94 -9.24
N PHE A 184 9.39 10.80 -9.67
CA PHE A 184 9.99 10.64 -10.99
C PHE A 184 9.39 9.46 -11.71
N SER A 185 9.18 9.64 -13.02
CA SER A 185 8.92 8.55 -13.94
C SER A 185 9.82 8.62 -15.16
N ASN A 186 10.42 7.48 -15.54
CA ASN A 186 11.40 7.42 -16.62
C ASN A 186 12.52 8.46 -16.47
N ASN A 187 13.04 8.61 -15.25
CA ASN A 187 14.03 9.60 -14.84
C ASN A 187 13.61 11.08 -15.00
N LYS A 188 12.36 11.34 -15.38
CA LYS A 188 11.79 12.69 -15.46
C LYS A 188 11.01 12.99 -14.20
N GLN A 189 11.25 14.15 -13.58
CA GLN A 189 10.44 14.61 -12.45
C GLN A 189 9.01 14.90 -12.94
N ILE A 190 8.03 14.23 -12.36
CA ILE A 190 6.60 14.38 -12.66
C ILE A 190 5.83 15.05 -11.51
N GLY A 191 6.43 15.18 -10.33
CA GLY A 191 5.84 15.86 -9.19
C GLY A 191 6.86 16.31 -8.15
N SER A 192 6.49 17.33 -7.39
CA SER A 192 7.26 17.86 -6.26
C SER A 192 6.30 18.46 -5.24
N PHE A 193 6.27 17.90 -4.03
CA PHE A 193 5.26 18.20 -3.02
C PHE A 193 5.90 18.57 -1.70
N ALA A 194 5.46 19.66 -1.08
CA ALA A 194 5.87 20.00 0.28
C ALA A 194 5.28 18.98 1.27
N GLY A 195 6.12 18.43 2.15
CA GLY A 195 5.74 17.45 3.14
C GLY A 195 5.35 18.08 4.48
N SER A 196 4.36 17.48 5.14
CA SER A 196 3.95 17.77 6.51
C SER A 196 4.37 16.66 7.45
N ALA A 197 4.38 16.90 8.77
CA ALA A 197 4.63 15.84 9.75
C ALA A 197 3.56 14.72 9.64
N GLY A 198 3.97 13.47 9.81
CA GLY A 198 3.10 12.29 9.71
C GLY A 198 2.96 11.75 8.29
N LEU A 199 1.81 11.16 8.00
CA LEU A 199 1.51 10.50 6.73
C LEU A 199 1.30 11.51 5.59
N ASN A 200 2.08 11.37 4.52
CA ASN A 200 1.95 12.09 3.25
C ASN A 200 1.84 11.06 2.14
N TYR A 201 0.89 11.19 1.21
CA TYR A 201 0.74 10.24 0.12
C TYR A 201 0.19 10.91 -1.14
N GLY A 202 0.36 10.26 -2.28
CA GLY A 202 -0.15 10.77 -3.55
C GLY A 202 -0.09 9.72 -4.66
N ALA A 203 -1.07 9.80 -5.56
CA ALA A 203 -1.05 9.13 -6.85
C ALA A 203 -0.68 10.17 -7.90
N VAL A 204 0.55 10.14 -8.42
CA VAL A 204 1.07 11.18 -9.31
C VAL A 204 0.94 10.73 -10.77
N PRO A 205 0.06 11.34 -11.58
CA PRO A 205 -0.08 10.98 -12.98
C PRO A 205 1.20 11.22 -13.78
N GLY A 206 1.40 10.44 -14.83
CA GLY A 206 2.57 10.56 -15.71
C GLY A 206 3.52 9.37 -15.65
N LEU A 207 3.04 8.21 -15.19
CA LEU A 207 3.79 6.96 -15.34
C LEU A 207 4.05 6.70 -16.83
N SER A 208 5.30 6.43 -17.17
CA SER A 208 5.75 6.29 -18.54
C SER A 208 6.65 5.06 -18.72
N VAL A 209 6.68 4.54 -19.95
CA VAL A 209 7.48 3.37 -20.33
C VAL A 209 8.95 3.60 -20.02
N GLY A 210 9.60 2.61 -19.42
CA GLY A 210 11.02 2.65 -19.07
C GLY A 210 11.33 2.23 -17.63
N SER A 211 12.60 2.29 -17.27
CA SER A 211 13.10 2.20 -15.88
C SER A 211 13.09 3.56 -15.20
N GLY A 212 13.56 3.67 -13.96
CA GLY A 212 13.72 4.98 -13.31
C GLY A 212 12.42 5.57 -12.79
N GLN A 213 11.58 4.71 -12.21
CA GLN A 213 10.43 5.11 -11.42
C GLN A 213 10.92 5.22 -9.97
N PHE A 214 10.96 6.42 -9.41
CA PHE A 214 11.51 6.62 -8.07
C PHE A 214 10.94 7.83 -7.36
N ILE A 215 11.11 7.86 -6.04
CA ILE A 215 10.86 9.04 -5.21
C ILE A 215 12.12 9.44 -4.45
N GLN A 216 12.25 10.73 -4.18
CA GLN A 216 13.27 11.29 -3.29
C GLN A 216 12.60 12.14 -2.22
N VAL A 217 13.02 11.95 -0.97
CA VAL A 217 12.70 12.84 0.14
C VAL A 217 13.88 13.77 0.36
N VAL A 218 13.66 15.06 0.21
CA VAL A 218 14.67 16.11 0.29
C VAL A 218 14.42 16.96 1.53
N ASN A 219 15.44 17.20 2.35
CA ASN A 219 15.33 18.08 3.52
C ASN A 219 15.42 19.56 3.15
N SER A 220 15.26 20.45 4.15
CA SER A 220 15.34 21.90 3.97
C SER A 220 16.72 22.42 3.51
N ALA A 221 17.78 21.64 3.73
CA ALA A 221 19.12 21.92 3.23
C ALA A 221 19.34 21.47 1.77
N GLY A 222 18.30 20.92 1.11
CA GLY A 222 18.38 20.45 -0.27
C GLY A 222 19.03 19.08 -0.43
N SER A 223 19.36 18.37 0.65
CA SER A 223 19.95 17.03 0.60
C SER A 223 18.86 15.95 0.50
N VAL A 224 19.09 14.95 -0.35
CA VAL A 224 18.26 13.73 -0.38
C VAL A 224 18.56 12.92 0.88
N VAL A 225 17.55 12.69 1.71
CA VAL A 225 17.68 11.98 3.00
C VAL A 225 17.06 10.58 3.00
N ALA A 226 16.24 10.28 2.00
CA ALA A 226 15.68 8.96 1.75
C ALA A 226 15.24 8.85 0.28
N SER A 227 15.27 7.65 -0.28
CA SER A 227 14.76 7.40 -1.62
C SER A 227 14.19 5.99 -1.76
N ALA A 228 13.28 5.79 -2.71
CA ALA A 228 12.84 4.46 -3.14
C ALA A 228 12.88 4.41 -4.66
N THR A 229 13.59 3.43 -5.21
CA THR A 229 13.75 3.25 -6.66
C THR A 229 13.21 1.91 -7.08
N GLY A 230 12.22 1.93 -7.97
CA GLY A 230 11.64 0.75 -8.58
C GLY A 230 12.65 -0.06 -9.37
N THR A 231 12.61 -1.39 -9.24
CA THR A 231 13.53 -2.30 -9.93
C THR A 231 12.96 -2.82 -11.25
N LYS A 232 11.63 -2.76 -11.40
CA LYS A 232 10.92 -3.23 -12.60
C LYS A 232 10.63 -2.10 -13.58
N GLN A 233 10.82 -2.38 -14.87
CA GLN A 233 10.46 -1.43 -15.91
C GLN A 233 8.96 -1.39 -16.15
N VAL A 234 8.47 -0.23 -16.61
CA VAL A 234 7.11 -0.07 -17.12
C VAL A 234 7.12 -0.38 -18.61
N SER A 235 6.23 -1.25 -19.04
CA SER A 235 6.04 -1.64 -20.44
C SER A 235 4.73 -1.09 -21.01
N ALA A 236 4.72 -0.76 -22.30
CA ALA A 236 3.49 -0.37 -22.99
C ALA A 236 2.56 -1.56 -23.26
N GLN A 237 3.13 -2.75 -23.46
CA GLN A 237 2.43 -3.98 -23.85
C GLN A 237 2.99 -5.15 -23.03
N SER A 238 2.17 -6.18 -22.82
CA SER A 238 2.65 -7.39 -22.15
C SER A 238 3.60 -8.15 -23.08
N SER A 239 4.68 -8.69 -22.50
CA SER A 239 5.64 -9.54 -23.20
C SER A 239 5.26 -11.03 -23.18
N ASN A 240 4.19 -11.39 -22.46
CA ASN A 240 3.71 -12.76 -22.32
C ASN A 240 2.17 -12.82 -22.28
N ALA A 241 1.61 -14.01 -22.10
CA ALA A 241 0.16 -14.23 -22.09
C ALA A 241 -0.55 -13.60 -20.87
N THR A 242 0.20 -13.23 -19.84
CA THR A 242 -0.32 -12.67 -18.58
C THR A 242 -0.36 -11.16 -18.67
N CYS A 243 -1.55 -10.57 -18.51
CA CYS A 243 -1.71 -9.13 -18.44
C CYS A 243 -1.39 -8.64 -17.03
N ASN A 244 -0.11 -8.65 -16.65
CA ASN A 244 0.31 -8.46 -15.28
C ASN A 244 0.13 -7.00 -14.79
N TRP A 245 -0.88 -6.77 -13.95
CA TRP A 245 -1.18 -5.50 -13.29
C TRP A 245 -0.79 -5.50 -11.81
N ASN A 246 0.05 -6.45 -11.39
CA ASN A 246 0.62 -6.46 -10.06
C ASN A 246 1.50 -5.22 -9.84
N TYR A 247 1.58 -4.74 -8.60
CA TYR A 247 2.38 -3.56 -8.27
C TYR A 247 3.83 -3.95 -7.95
N GLU A 248 4.78 -3.23 -8.54
CA GLU A 248 6.10 -3.11 -7.94
C GLU A 248 5.96 -2.25 -6.69
N VAL A 249 6.49 -2.69 -5.54
CA VAL A 249 6.46 -1.95 -4.28
C VAL A 249 7.88 -1.89 -3.72
N VAL A 250 8.36 -0.69 -3.42
CA VAL A 250 9.73 -0.48 -2.90
C VAL A 250 9.67 0.43 -1.68
N GLY A 251 10.26 -0.03 -0.58
CA GLY A 251 10.41 0.78 0.64
C GLY A 251 11.49 1.85 0.51
N LEU A 252 11.41 2.93 1.29
CA LEU A 252 12.47 3.92 1.39
C LEU A 252 13.75 3.30 1.99
N SER A 253 14.91 3.76 1.49
CA SER A 253 16.26 3.50 2.01
C SER A 253 17.04 4.79 2.17
#